data_AF-A0A7V5RAP2-F1
#
_entry.id   AF-A0A7V5RAP2-F1
#
_cell.length_a   1.000
_cell.length_b   1.000
_cell.length_c   1.000
_cell.angle_alpha   90.00
_cell.angle_beta   90.00
_cell.angle_gamma   90.00
#
_symmetry.space_group_name_H-M   'P 1'
#
loop_
_entity.id
_entity.type
_entity.pdbx_description
1 polymer ?
#
loop_
_entity_poly.entity_id
_entity_poly.type
_entity_poly.pdbx_seq_one_letter_code
_entity_poly.pdbx_strand_id
1 'polypeptide(L)'
;MNRIALTALFTATVLFSTLAGAGAMSRRPGGTAEETPTERLAGERRLVIPGGLAARRLPEPQSEGARLFSRYCGQCHNLPNPKMHSVVEWPSMFEEMMAHARSLGAVRPGIETPGERARNEIVSYLRRHGMKSLSDDDPALSGEGAFTFIWFCSTCHALADPAQHDLREWRDVIERMNGYRRSMGRPVMTPSDMDAIVEFFRTYLEREGVRADR
;
A
#
# COMPACT_ATOMS: atom_id res chain seq x y z
N MET A 1 0.52 -50.04 48.25
CA MET A 1 -0.57 -50.99 48.59
C MET A 1 -1.86 -50.18 48.78
N ASN A 2 -2.96 -50.64 48.15
CA ASN A 2 -4.37 -50.17 48.22
C ASN A 2 -4.66 -48.74 47.70
N ARG A 3 -5.25 -48.53 46.52
CA ARG A 3 -6.66 -48.75 46.08
C ARG A 3 -7.69 -48.10 46.99
N ILE A 4 -8.38 -47.06 46.51
CA ILE A 4 -9.84 -46.99 46.28
C ILE A 4 -10.15 -45.73 45.44
N ALA A 5 -10.93 -45.93 44.38
CA ALA A 5 -11.46 -44.92 43.48
C ALA A 5 -12.80 -44.39 44.00
N LEU A 6 -13.11 -43.11 43.76
CA LEU A 6 -14.49 -42.64 43.71
C LEU A 6 -14.65 -41.60 42.59
N THR A 7 -15.24 -42.11 41.51
CA THR A 7 -15.75 -41.41 40.34
C THR A 7 -17.03 -40.66 40.73
N ALA A 8 -17.11 -39.36 40.47
CA ALA A 8 -18.37 -38.62 40.51
C ALA A 8 -18.67 -38.10 39.11
N LEU A 9 -19.54 -38.82 38.39
CA LEU A 9 -20.15 -38.35 37.15
C LEU A 9 -21.25 -37.34 37.50
N PHE A 10 -21.12 -36.11 37.02
CA PHE A 10 -22.25 -35.18 36.91
C PHE A 10 -22.93 -35.40 35.55
N THR A 11 -24.04 -36.13 35.55
CA THR A 11 -24.97 -36.18 34.42
C THR A 11 -25.86 -34.94 34.47
N ALA A 12 -25.57 -33.94 33.64
CA ALA A 12 -26.47 -32.84 33.37
C ALA A 12 -27.50 -33.27 32.32
N THR A 13 -28.73 -33.51 32.76
CA THR A 13 -29.89 -33.73 31.91
C THR A 13 -30.29 -32.40 31.27
N VAL A 14 -30.03 -32.22 29.97
CA VAL A 14 -30.59 -31.11 29.19
C VAL A 14 -31.73 -31.66 28.35
N LEU A 15 -32.93 -31.16 28.64
CA LEU A 15 -34.16 -31.46 27.89
C LEU A 15 -34.02 -31.03 26.43
N PHE A 16 -34.29 -31.97 25.52
CA PHE A 16 -34.63 -31.68 24.14
C PHE A 16 -36.04 -31.05 24.10
N SER A 17 -36.14 -29.80 23.65
CA SER A 17 -37.39 -29.24 23.15
C SER A 17 -37.23 -28.99 21.65
N THR A 18 -37.84 -29.88 20.87
CA THR A 18 -38.03 -29.76 19.44
C THR A 18 -39.11 -28.72 19.16
N LEU A 19 -38.74 -27.57 18.59
CA LEU A 19 -39.66 -26.75 17.81
C LEU A 19 -39.17 -26.74 16.37
N ALA A 20 -39.88 -27.52 15.55
CA ALA A 20 -39.80 -27.48 14.11
C ALA A 20 -40.30 -26.12 13.62
N GLY A 21 -39.36 -25.25 13.23
CA GLY A 21 -39.61 -24.07 12.43
C GLY A 21 -38.88 -24.23 11.11
N ALA A 22 -39.56 -24.78 10.11
CA ALA A 22 -39.10 -24.81 8.73
C ALA A 22 -39.07 -23.36 8.18
N GLY A 23 -37.98 -22.64 8.47
CA GLY A 23 -37.64 -21.39 7.83
C GLY A 23 -37.00 -21.68 6.48
N ALA A 24 -37.74 -21.37 5.41
CA ALA A 24 -37.34 -21.55 4.02
C ALA A 24 -35.91 -21.05 3.76
N MET A 25 -35.03 -21.97 3.35
CA MET A 25 -33.81 -21.60 2.64
C MET A 25 -34.22 -20.98 1.31
N SER A 26 -34.21 -19.65 1.23
CA SER A 26 -34.32 -18.94 -0.04
C SER A 26 -33.05 -19.21 -0.84
N ARG A 27 -33.15 -20.18 -1.73
CA ARG A 27 -32.21 -20.49 -2.80
C ARG A 27 -32.11 -19.25 -3.67
N ARG A 28 -31.03 -18.47 -3.54
CA ARG A 28 -30.70 -17.43 -4.54
C ARG A 28 -30.59 -18.12 -5.90
N PRO A 29 -31.40 -17.76 -6.90
CA PRO A 29 -31.23 -18.30 -8.24
C PRO A 29 -29.93 -17.72 -8.81
N GLY A 30 -29.09 -18.60 -9.34
CA GLY A 30 -28.07 -18.20 -10.30
C GLY A 30 -28.78 -17.54 -11.48
N GLY A 31 -28.41 -16.29 -11.75
CA GLY A 31 -28.85 -15.53 -12.90
C GLY A 31 -27.65 -14.77 -13.44
N THR A 32 -27.18 -15.18 -14.61
CA THR A 32 -26.28 -14.40 -15.47
C THR A 32 -27.01 -13.13 -15.89
N ALA A 33 -26.86 -12.06 -15.11
CA ALA A 33 -27.16 -10.71 -15.56
C ALA A 33 -25.81 -10.11 -15.98
N GLU A 34 -25.67 -9.83 -17.28
CA GLU A 34 -24.61 -8.98 -17.79
C GLU A 34 -24.71 -7.63 -17.07
N GLU A 35 -23.82 -7.40 -16.11
CA GLU A 35 -23.73 -6.12 -15.40
C GLU A 35 -23.55 -5.01 -16.44
N THR A 36 -24.38 -3.97 -16.36
CA THR A 36 -24.27 -2.86 -17.31
C THR A 36 -22.91 -2.17 -17.14
N PRO A 37 -22.31 -1.61 -18.21
CA PRO A 37 -21.03 -0.91 -18.11
C PRO A 37 -21.03 0.17 -17.01
N THR A 38 -22.19 0.76 -16.72
CA THR A 38 -22.40 1.78 -15.68
C THR A 38 -22.37 1.21 -14.26
N GLU A 39 -22.91 0.02 -14.02
CA GLU A 39 -22.87 -0.65 -12.70
C GLU A 39 -21.45 -1.09 -12.32
N ARG A 40 -20.66 -1.49 -13.32
CA ARG A 40 -19.23 -1.82 -13.14
C ARG A 40 -18.38 -0.60 -12.77
N LEU A 41 -18.81 0.61 -13.15
CA LEU A 41 -18.17 1.89 -12.80
C LEU A 41 -18.60 2.42 -11.43
N ALA A 42 -19.78 2.01 -10.92
CA ALA A 42 -20.26 2.41 -9.59
C ALA A 42 -19.48 1.76 -8.42
N GLY A 43 -18.71 0.70 -8.72
CA GLY A 43 -17.78 0.04 -7.81
C GLY A 43 -16.34 0.59 -7.86
N GLU A 44 -16.10 1.71 -8.54
CA GLU A 44 -14.81 2.37 -8.59
C GLU A 44 -14.45 2.90 -7.20
N ARG A 45 -13.74 2.07 -6.42
CA ARG A 45 -12.93 2.55 -5.30
C ARG A 45 -12.10 3.71 -5.85
N ARG A 46 -12.45 4.93 -5.45
CA ARG A 46 -11.66 6.12 -5.73
C ARG A 46 -10.21 5.76 -5.40
N LEU A 47 -9.34 5.77 -6.41
CA LEU A 47 -7.92 5.62 -6.19
C LEU A 47 -7.49 6.83 -5.35
N VAL A 48 -7.47 6.65 -4.03
CA VAL A 48 -6.97 7.67 -3.12
C VAL A 48 -5.47 7.57 -3.21
N ILE A 49 -4.86 8.44 -4.01
CA ILE A 49 -3.42 8.68 -3.99
C ILE A 49 -3.15 9.63 -2.83
N PRO A 50 -2.60 9.15 -1.70
CA PRO A 50 -2.35 10.01 -0.56
C PRO A 50 -1.23 10.99 -0.90
N GLY A 51 -1.42 12.27 -0.55
CA GLY A 51 -0.32 13.24 -0.64
C GLY A 51 0.11 13.66 -2.05
N GLY A 52 -0.83 13.76 -2.99
CA GLY A 52 -0.53 14.23 -4.34
C GLY A 52 0.15 15.61 -4.39
N LEU A 53 0.95 15.84 -5.43
CA LEU A 53 1.76 17.03 -5.64
C LEU A 53 1.17 17.93 -6.72
N ALA A 54 1.37 19.24 -6.55
CA ALA A 54 1.24 20.20 -7.65
C ALA A 54 2.46 20.10 -8.56
N ALA A 55 2.28 20.30 -9.87
CA ALA A 55 3.35 20.18 -10.87
C ALA A 55 4.63 20.97 -10.53
N ARG A 56 4.49 22.18 -10.00
CA ARG A 56 5.63 23.04 -9.59
C ARG A 56 6.48 22.47 -8.44
N ARG A 57 5.96 21.49 -7.70
CA ARG A 57 6.65 20.82 -6.58
C ARG A 57 7.27 19.49 -7.00
N LEU A 58 7.17 19.12 -8.28
CA LEU A 58 7.90 17.97 -8.80
C LEU A 58 9.41 18.25 -8.76
N PRO A 59 10.25 17.23 -8.54
CA PRO A 59 11.68 17.32 -8.84
C PRO A 59 11.91 17.76 -10.28
N GLU A 60 12.83 18.71 -10.50
CA GLU A 60 13.15 19.22 -11.85
C GLU A 60 11.90 19.57 -12.68
N PRO A 61 11.03 20.49 -12.20
CA PRO A 61 9.68 20.67 -12.74
C PRO A 61 9.66 21.20 -14.19
N GLN A 62 10.79 21.71 -14.69
CA GLN A 62 10.96 22.20 -16.06
C GLN A 62 11.51 21.13 -17.02
N SER A 63 11.93 19.97 -16.52
CA SER A 63 12.42 18.86 -17.36
C SER A 63 11.32 18.34 -18.28
N GLU A 64 11.71 17.75 -19.42
CA GLU A 64 10.76 17.11 -20.35
C GLU A 64 9.93 16.04 -19.63
N GLY A 65 10.60 15.17 -18.85
CA GLY A 65 9.95 14.15 -18.03
C GLY A 65 8.92 14.69 -17.04
N ALA A 66 9.24 15.73 -16.26
CA ALA A 66 8.30 16.32 -15.32
C ALA A 66 7.07 16.93 -16.02
N ARG A 67 7.30 17.63 -17.15
CA ARG A 67 6.22 18.23 -17.94
C ARG A 67 5.30 17.18 -18.55
N LEU A 68 5.86 16.11 -19.12
CA LEU A 68 5.09 15.00 -19.66
C LEU A 68 4.33 14.26 -18.55
N PHE A 69 4.99 13.96 -17.44
CA PHE A 69 4.37 13.33 -16.27
C PHE A 69 3.19 14.17 -15.77
N SER A 70 3.37 15.48 -15.61
CA SER A 70 2.29 16.39 -15.21
C SER A 70 1.12 16.39 -16.21
N ARG A 71 1.42 16.40 -17.51
CA ARG A 71 0.42 16.46 -18.57
C ARG A 71 -0.48 15.23 -18.58
N TYR A 72 0.10 14.03 -18.51
CA TYR A 72 -0.66 12.79 -18.63
C TYR A 72 -1.24 12.32 -17.30
N CYS A 73 -0.48 12.40 -16.21
CA CYS A 73 -0.91 11.85 -14.91
C CYS A 73 -1.78 12.82 -14.11
N GLY A 74 -1.78 14.11 -14.46
CA GLY A 74 -2.62 15.14 -13.82
C GLY A 74 -4.05 15.21 -14.34
N GLN A 75 -4.43 14.38 -15.31
CA GLN A 75 -5.75 14.43 -15.96
C GLN A 75 -6.89 13.95 -15.05
N CYS A 76 -6.61 13.05 -14.12
CA CYS A 76 -7.64 12.37 -13.32
C CYS A 76 -7.60 12.75 -11.83
N HIS A 77 -6.41 13.00 -11.28
CA HIS A 77 -6.19 13.28 -9.87
C HIS A 77 -4.91 14.11 -9.70
N ASN A 78 -4.60 14.50 -8.45
CA ASN A 78 -3.31 15.13 -8.13
C ASN A 78 -2.14 14.22 -8.52
N LEU A 79 -1.00 14.80 -8.89
CA LEU A 79 0.13 14.01 -9.36
C LEU A 79 0.68 13.13 -8.23
N PRO A 80 0.94 11.83 -8.46
CA PRO A 80 1.63 11.05 -7.47
C PRO A 80 3.03 11.63 -7.24
N ASN A 81 3.50 11.60 -5.99
CA ASN A 81 4.87 11.95 -5.69
C ASN A 81 5.81 10.92 -6.33
N PRO A 82 6.86 11.29 -7.09
CA PRO A 82 7.83 10.33 -7.59
C PRO A 82 8.44 9.43 -6.49
N LYS A 83 8.51 9.90 -5.24
CA LYS A 83 8.95 9.09 -4.09
C LYS A 83 7.91 8.11 -3.54
N MET A 84 6.73 7.98 -4.16
CA MET A 84 5.67 7.07 -3.70
C MET A 84 5.96 5.60 -3.98
N HIS A 85 6.67 5.30 -5.07
CA HIS A 85 7.09 3.96 -5.45
C HIS A 85 8.60 3.91 -5.60
N SER A 86 9.15 2.70 -5.52
CA SER A 86 10.57 2.50 -5.74
C SER A 86 10.96 2.74 -7.20
N VAL A 87 12.24 3.01 -7.43
CA VAL A 87 12.82 3.10 -8.78
C VAL A 87 12.64 1.81 -9.60
N VAL A 88 12.41 0.68 -8.94
CA VAL A 88 12.18 -0.63 -9.57
C VAL A 88 10.70 -0.85 -9.87
N GLU A 89 9.80 -0.36 -9.01
CA GLU A 89 8.34 -0.52 -9.15
C GLU A 89 7.73 0.41 -10.19
N TRP A 90 8.29 1.61 -10.37
CA TRP A 90 7.71 2.65 -11.23
C TRP A 90 7.33 2.22 -12.65
N PRO A 91 8.15 1.45 -13.38
CA PRO A 91 7.75 0.95 -14.69
C PRO A 91 6.45 0.15 -14.66
N SER A 92 6.30 -0.77 -13.69
CA SER A 92 5.07 -1.58 -13.56
C SER A 92 3.88 -0.71 -13.18
N MET A 93 4.04 0.16 -12.18
CA MET A 93 2.97 1.05 -11.72
C MET A 93 2.50 2.02 -12.82
N PHE A 94 3.44 2.49 -13.65
CA PHE A 94 3.11 3.30 -14.82
C PHE A 94 2.23 2.53 -15.82
N GLU A 95 2.58 1.27 -16.13
CA GLU A 95 1.78 0.45 -17.06
C GLU A 95 0.37 0.17 -16.53
N GLU A 96 0.24 -0.14 -15.23
CA GLU A 96 -1.06 -0.32 -14.57
C GLU A 96 -1.91 0.95 -14.67
N MET A 97 -1.31 2.12 -14.41
CA MET A 97 -2.00 3.39 -14.53
C MET A 97 -2.39 3.70 -15.98
N MET A 98 -1.55 3.36 -16.95
CA MET A 98 -1.88 3.54 -18.37
C MET A 98 -2.98 2.58 -18.82
N ALA A 99 -3.04 1.35 -18.30
CA ALA A 99 -4.15 0.44 -18.54
C ALA A 99 -5.45 1.00 -17.99
N HIS A 100 -5.43 1.56 -16.78
CA HIS A 100 -6.58 2.24 -16.18
C HIS A 100 -7.00 3.49 -16.97
N ALA A 101 -6.04 4.32 -17.42
CA ALA A 101 -6.33 5.48 -18.25
C ALA A 101 -7.00 5.08 -19.58
N ARG A 102 -6.55 3.99 -20.21
CA ARG A 102 -7.20 3.44 -21.43
C ARG A 102 -8.61 2.94 -21.16
N SER A 103 -8.83 2.22 -20.05
CA SER A 103 -10.18 1.74 -19.71
C SER A 103 -11.14 2.90 -19.45
N LEU A 104 -10.68 3.95 -18.77
CA LEU A 104 -11.45 5.18 -18.57
C LEU A 104 -11.67 5.92 -19.90
N GLY A 105 -10.67 6.00 -20.77
CA GLY A 105 -10.77 6.66 -22.07
C GLY A 105 -11.80 6.04 -23.01
N ALA A 106 -12.09 4.74 -22.86
CA ALA A 106 -13.13 4.04 -23.61
C ALA A 106 -14.56 4.52 -23.26
N VAL A 107 -14.77 5.05 -22.06
CA VAL A 107 -16.07 5.55 -21.58
C VAL A 107 -16.10 7.06 -21.37
N ARG A 108 -14.93 7.71 -21.31
CA ARG A 108 -14.74 9.15 -21.13
C ARG A 108 -13.80 9.69 -22.22
N PRO A 109 -14.34 10.30 -23.29
CA PRO A 109 -13.55 10.95 -24.31
C PRO A 109 -12.64 12.04 -23.73
N GLY A 110 -11.46 12.23 -24.32
CA GLY A 110 -10.52 13.29 -23.95
C GLY A 110 -9.44 12.90 -22.94
N ILE A 111 -9.42 11.67 -22.42
CA ILE A 111 -8.26 11.15 -21.68
C ILE A 111 -7.17 10.79 -22.66
N GLU A 112 -6.03 11.48 -22.54
CA GLU A 112 -4.87 11.23 -23.38
C GLU A 112 -3.95 10.14 -22.80
N THR A 113 -3.31 9.38 -23.68
CA THR A 113 -2.24 8.44 -23.31
C THR A 113 -0.95 8.78 -24.06
N PRO A 114 0.21 8.63 -23.42
CA PRO A 114 1.48 8.97 -24.04
C PRO A 114 1.86 7.97 -25.14
N GLY A 115 2.38 8.49 -26.25
CA GLY A 115 3.12 7.69 -27.23
C GLY A 115 4.44 7.18 -26.67
N GLU A 116 5.12 6.29 -27.41
CA GLU A 116 6.30 5.54 -26.93
C GLU A 116 7.44 6.45 -26.42
N ARG A 117 7.80 7.50 -27.16
CA ARG A 117 8.82 8.46 -26.71
C ARG A 117 8.46 9.10 -25.37
N ALA A 118 7.22 9.58 -25.24
CA ALA A 118 6.76 10.23 -24.02
C ALA A 118 6.69 9.25 -22.85
N ARG A 119 6.25 8.01 -23.09
CA ARG A 119 6.30 6.91 -22.12
C ARG A 119 7.72 6.72 -21.57
N ASN A 120 8.69 6.55 -22.47
CA ASN A 120 10.08 6.29 -22.08
C ASN A 120 10.65 7.44 -21.25
N GLU A 121 10.34 8.69 -21.61
CA GLU A 121 10.80 9.86 -20.87
C GLU A 121 10.16 9.95 -19.48
N ILE A 122 8.85 9.69 -19.36
CA ILE A 122 8.15 9.68 -18.06
C ILE A 122 8.70 8.58 -17.16
N VAL A 123 8.85 7.36 -17.66
CA VAL A 123 9.39 6.24 -16.87
C VAL A 123 10.82 6.53 -16.45
N SER A 124 11.64 7.06 -17.35
CA SER A 124 13.02 7.45 -17.02
C SER A 124 13.07 8.51 -15.92
N TYR A 125 12.20 9.52 -15.99
CA TYR A 125 12.04 10.54 -14.96
C TYR A 125 11.61 9.95 -13.61
N LEU A 126 10.59 9.08 -13.59
CA LEU A 126 10.12 8.43 -12.36
C LEU A 126 11.20 7.53 -11.74
N ARG A 127 12.00 6.83 -12.56
CA ARG A 127 13.14 6.04 -12.06
C ARG A 127 14.26 6.91 -11.49
N ARG A 128 14.53 8.08 -12.06
CA ARG A 128 15.54 9.02 -11.52
C ARG A 128 15.14 9.59 -10.17
N HIS A 129 13.86 9.88 -9.98
CA HIS A 129 13.36 10.55 -8.77
C HIS A 129 12.62 9.62 -7.80
N GLY A 130 12.55 8.33 -8.11
CA GLY A 130 11.89 7.30 -7.31
C GLY A 130 12.51 7.11 -5.91
N MET A 131 11.77 6.43 -5.04
CA MET A 131 12.28 6.00 -3.74
C MET A 131 13.34 4.92 -3.94
N LYS A 132 14.40 4.92 -3.13
CA LYS A 132 15.32 3.77 -3.08
C LYS A 132 14.68 2.69 -2.21
N SER A 133 14.54 1.49 -2.72
CA SER A 133 14.04 0.38 -1.93
C SER A 133 15.20 -0.38 -1.29
N LEU A 134 14.95 -0.90 -0.09
CA LEU A 134 15.77 -1.94 0.51
C LEU A 134 15.63 -3.21 -0.34
N SER A 135 16.71 -3.98 -0.49
CA SER A 135 16.64 -5.25 -1.22
C SER A 135 15.88 -6.30 -0.41
N ASP A 136 15.09 -7.14 -1.08
CA ASP A 136 14.30 -8.18 -0.41
C ASP A 136 15.17 -9.25 0.28
N ASP A 137 16.43 -9.38 -0.14
CA ASP A 137 17.43 -10.27 0.43
C ASP A 137 18.39 -9.58 1.43
N ASP A 138 18.12 -8.32 1.81
CA ASP A 138 18.96 -7.64 2.80
C ASP A 138 18.92 -8.38 4.15
N PRO A 139 20.08 -8.76 4.73
CA PRO A 139 20.13 -9.48 6.00
C PRO A 139 19.43 -8.76 7.16
N ALA A 140 19.26 -7.42 7.08
CA ALA A 140 18.53 -6.64 8.07
C ALA A 140 17.08 -7.12 8.23
N LEU A 141 16.47 -7.60 7.15
CA LEU A 141 15.07 -8.01 7.14
C LEU A 141 14.81 -9.31 7.92
N SER A 142 15.87 -10.06 8.23
CA SER A 142 15.80 -11.24 9.12
C SER A 142 16.24 -10.94 10.55
N GLY A 143 16.69 -9.71 10.83
CA GLY A 143 17.21 -9.30 12.13
C GLY A 143 16.14 -8.93 13.15
N GLU A 144 16.59 -8.69 14.37
CA GLU A 144 15.73 -8.16 15.44
C GLU A 144 15.15 -6.79 15.04
N GLY A 145 13.88 -6.55 15.41
CA GLY A 145 13.19 -5.29 15.11
C GLY A 145 12.65 -5.14 13.69
N ALA A 146 13.02 -6.01 12.74
CA ALA A 146 12.57 -5.92 11.35
C ALA A 146 11.05 -6.13 11.18
N PHE A 147 10.43 -6.95 12.04
CA PHE A 147 9.01 -7.32 11.92
C PHE A 147 8.09 -6.10 11.87
N THR A 148 8.23 -5.15 12.80
CA THR A 148 7.35 -3.97 12.87
C THR A 148 7.48 -3.12 11.63
N PHE A 149 8.72 -2.92 11.14
CA PHE A 149 8.98 -2.22 9.89
C PHE A 149 8.32 -2.93 8.69
N ILE A 150 8.54 -4.24 8.53
CA ILE A 150 7.96 -5.02 7.44
C ILE A 150 6.43 -4.98 7.48
N TRP A 151 5.84 -5.21 8.66
CA TRP A 151 4.39 -5.28 8.84
C TRP A 151 3.68 -3.99 8.42
N PHE A 152 4.22 -2.83 8.82
CA PHE A 152 3.58 -1.55 8.52
C PHE A 152 3.98 -0.95 7.17
N CYS A 153 5.21 -1.16 6.71
CA CYS A 153 5.76 -0.43 5.57
C CYS A 153 5.70 -1.20 4.24
N SER A 154 5.60 -2.54 4.24
CA SER A 154 5.51 -3.33 3.00
C SER A 154 4.09 -3.46 2.43
N THR A 155 3.08 -2.92 3.11
CA THR A 155 1.66 -3.13 2.75
C THR A 155 1.27 -2.47 1.42
N CYS A 156 1.97 -1.43 0.98
CA CYS A 156 1.52 -0.58 -0.13
C CYS A 156 2.55 -0.41 -1.26
N HIS A 157 3.83 -0.45 -0.94
CA HIS A 157 4.95 -0.33 -1.87
C HIS A 157 6.15 -1.06 -1.26
N ALA A 158 7.24 -1.19 -2.02
CA ALA A 158 8.50 -1.74 -1.53
C ALA A 158 8.99 -1.05 -0.25
N LEU A 159 9.74 -1.79 0.56
CA LEU A 159 10.36 -1.24 1.76
C LEU A 159 11.39 -0.18 1.38
N ALA A 160 11.31 0.97 2.03
CA ALA A 160 12.25 2.05 1.81
C ALA A 160 13.62 1.65 2.40
N ASP A 161 14.70 1.85 1.65
CA ASP A 161 16.08 1.76 2.19
C ASP A 161 16.21 2.72 3.37
N PRO A 162 16.63 2.32 4.58
CA PRO A 162 16.80 3.26 5.70
C PRO A 162 17.91 4.31 5.48
N ALA A 163 18.85 4.11 4.55
CA ALA A 163 19.99 5.02 4.33
C ALA A 163 19.68 6.29 3.51
N GLN A 164 18.46 6.47 3.01
CA GLN A 164 18.06 7.66 2.21
C GLN A 164 17.65 8.88 3.04
N HIS A 165 17.48 8.73 4.36
CA HIS A 165 17.11 9.80 5.28
C HIS A 165 17.87 9.66 6.61
N ASP A 166 18.01 10.77 7.34
CA ASP A 166 18.44 10.75 8.73
C ASP A 166 17.31 10.30 9.67
N LEU A 167 17.61 10.02 10.95
CA LEU A 167 16.60 9.51 11.90
C LEU A 167 15.48 10.51 12.21
N ARG A 168 15.73 11.82 12.14
CA ARG A 168 14.72 12.86 12.34
C ARG A 168 13.79 12.91 11.13
N GLU A 169 14.35 12.95 9.93
CA GLU A 169 13.59 12.87 8.69
C GLU A 169 12.74 11.59 8.62
N TRP A 170 13.27 10.45 9.09
CA TRP A 170 12.50 9.22 9.17
C TRP A 170 11.31 9.31 10.09
N ARG A 171 11.43 9.98 11.24
CA ARG A 171 10.27 10.23 12.13
C ARG A 171 9.17 10.97 11.38
N ASP A 172 9.51 12.04 10.66
CA ASP A 172 8.56 12.81 9.86
C ASP A 172 7.93 11.97 8.74
N VAL A 173 8.70 11.09 8.10
CA VAL A 173 8.21 10.16 7.07
C VAL A 173 7.24 9.16 7.67
N ILE A 174 7.58 8.52 8.79
CA ILE A 174 6.76 7.50 9.46
C ILE A 174 5.44 8.11 9.93
N GLU A 175 5.47 9.30 10.55
CA GLU A 175 4.26 10.01 10.97
C GLU A 175 3.35 10.33 9.78
N ARG A 176 3.93 10.81 8.68
CA ARG A 176 3.19 11.09 7.44
C ARG A 176 2.57 9.81 6.86
N MET A 177 3.31 8.71 6.81
CA MET A 177 2.78 7.42 6.35
C MET A 177 1.65 6.92 7.27
N ASN A 178 1.77 7.11 8.58
CA ASN A 178 0.73 6.76 9.54
C ASN A 178 -0.57 7.57 9.29
N GLY A 179 -0.42 8.86 8.97
CA GLY A 179 -1.53 9.72 8.54
C GLY A 179 -2.23 9.18 7.29
N TYR A 180 -1.46 8.74 6.28
CA TYR A 180 -2.03 8.11 5.09
C TYR A 180 -2.76 6.80 5.41
N ARG A 181 -2.18 5.94 6.25
CA ARG A 181 -2.84 4.70 6.71
C ARG A 181 -4.19 5.00 7.37
N ARG A 182 -4.24 6.00 8.26
CA ARG A 182 -5.48 6.46 8.90
C ARG A 182 -6.52 6.91 7.86
N SER A 183 -6.12 7.73 6.90
CA SER A 183 -7.04 8.24 5.86
C SER A 183 -7.61 7.14 4.97
N MET A 184 -6.92 6.00 4.85
CA MET A 184 -7.34 4.82 4.10
C MET A 184 -8.06 3.78 4.98
N GLY A 185 -8.33 4.05 6.26
CA GLY A 185 -8.95 3.10 7.17
C GLY A 185 -8.09 1.88 7.50
N ARG A 186 -6.77 1.98 7.33
CA ARG A 186 -5.82 0.91 7.68
C ARG A 186 -5.40 1.01 9.15
N PRO A 187 -4.96 -0.11 9.78
CA PRO A 187 -4.38 -0.08 11.12
C PRO A 187 -3.25 0.95 11.21
N VAL A 188 -3.33 1.84 12.21
CA VAL A 188 -2.34 2.89 12.49
C VAL A 188 -1.28 2.39 13.47
N MET A 189 -0.07 2.92 13.33
CA MET A 189 1.05 2.70 14.24
C MET A 189 0.80 3.48 15.54
N THR A 190 1.06 2.84 16.68
CA THR A 190 1.19 3.50 17.98
C THR A 190 2.53 4.23 18.10
N PRO A 191 2.71 5.13 19.09
CA PRO A 191 4.03 5.72 19.36
C PRO A 191 5.13 4.66 19.55
N SER A 192 4.83 3.56 20.26
CA SER A 192 5.78 2.46 20.45
C SER A 192 6.14 1.76 19.14
N ASP A 193 5.20 1.58 18.22
CA ASP A 193 5.49 0.98 16.90
C ASP A 193 6.42 1.89 16.09
N MET A 194 6.16 3.21 16.12
CA MET A 194 6.97 4.19 15.40
C MET A 194 8.40 4.27 15.97
N ASP A 195 8.56 4.23 17.29
CA ASP A 195 9.88 4.18 17.94
C ASP A 195 10.63 2.90 17.61
N ALA A 196 9.95 1.75 17.56
CA ALA A 196 10.57 0.48 17.18
C ALA A 196 11.12 0.50 15.73
N ILE A 197 10.39 1.15 14.81
CA ILE A 197 10.87 1.31 13.42
C ILE A 197 12.08 2.24 13.36
N VAL A 198 12.08 3.35 14.11
CA VAL A 198 13.23 4.27 14.16
C VAL A 198 14.45 3.59 14.80
N GLU A 199 14.26 2.75 15.81
CA GLU A 199 15.32 1.95 16.41
C GLU A 199 15.93 0.96 15.41
N PHE A 200 15.08 0.27 14.65
CA PHE A 200 15.52 -0.60 13.56
C PHE A 200 16.36 0.18 12.53
N PHE A 201 15.93 1.38 12.14
CA PHE A 201 16.71 2.23 11.22
C PHE A 201 18.04 2.68 11.83
N ARG A 202 18.10 3.02 13.12
CA ARG A 202 19.38 3.34 13.78
C ARG A 202 20.36 2.17 13.68
N THR A 203 19.90 0.98 14.08
CA THR A 203 20.72 -0.25 14.05
C THR A 203 21.19 -0.56 12.63
N TYR A 204 20.32 -0.38 11.63
CA TYR A 204 20.68 -0.51 10.22
C TYR A 204 21.80 0.46 9.82
N LEU A 205 21.64 1.75 10.13
CA LEU A 205 22.61 2.78 9.75
C LEU A 205 23.98 2.56 10.42
N GLU A 206 24.00 2.14 11.68
CA GLU A 206 25.22 1.77 12.40
C GLU A 206 25.96 0.61 11.73
N ARG A 207 25.23 -0.42 11.31
CA ARG A 207 25.79 -1.57 10.56
C ARG A 207 26.38 -1.14 9.21
N GLU A 208 25.69 -0.28 8.48
CA GLU A 208 26.14 0.23 7.17
C GLU A 208 27.26 1.29 7.28
N GLY A 209 27.66 1.69 8.49
CA GLY A 209 28.65 2.74 8.70
C GLY A 209 28.16 4.13 8.25
N VAL A 210 26.84 4.33 8.17
CA VAL A 210 26.22 5.61 7.81
C VAL A 210 25.93 6.39 9.09
N ARG A 211 26.40 7.64 9.18
CA ARG A 211 26.11 8.51 10.33
C ARG A 211 24.61 8.83 10.40
N ALA A 212 24.00 8.52 11.53
CA ALA A 212 22.55 8.61 11.75
C ALA A 212 22.02 10.05 11.99
N ASP A 213 22.92 11.03 12.14
CA ASP A 213 22.66 12.42 12.56
C ASP A 213 23.01 13.49 11.51
N ARG A 214 23.19 13.09 10.24
CA ARG A 214 23.50 14.04 9.16
C ARG A 214 22.39 15.02 8.86
#